data_AF-A0A1H3DDI5-F1
#
_entry.id   AF-A0A1H3DDI5-F1
#
_cell.length_a   1.000
_cell.length_b   1.000
_cell.length_c   1.000
_cell.angle_alpha   90.00
_cell.angle_beta   90.00
_cell.angle_gamma   90.00
#
_symmetry.space_group_name_H-M   'P 1'
#
loop_
_entity.id
_entity.type
_entity.pdbx_description
1 polymer ?
#
loop_
_entity_poly.entity_id
_entity_poly.type
_entity_poly.pdbx_seq_one_letter_code
_entity_poly.pdbx_strand_id
1 'polypeptide(L)'
;MRLRRTRNTDWFEIMSLCPICGKKGWCAINKDQTIVHCMRVPSDKYKDTDIGRQYTHYLTESVPRERIEIEVSNAVEKRSNDHLNHVYRAFTKEVPLSTKHASHLRSDRMMDEDSIRMREYRTMPERDRYKFAKGMIGRLSSENDLLGVPGFFAAEGRYGAYWTIAGNTGLMVPYRSIRNEITGWQIRVDKPPLELSMQGSIKGEIMEEVEPLPNGLRRAKCSLQVQDKTLEVILTEKDKKVCHSKSGQFVFSVKLEQGTKYWWWSSGSKMNGASIGGPLPVHLALPYPCLPYWKTGEDPSNIIDCSEVWVTEGALKADLAADLMVKPFFAVPGTGAFRLALEPLKELGCKHVVLAFDADAVTTPEVKRSLELCAEFFAKESDMALSLAMWDVSLGKGIDDLLRANYVPQVSSLLS
;
A
#
# COMPACT_ATOMS: atom_id res chain seq x y z
N MET A 1 -18.77 -9.19 13.14
CA MET A 1 -17.88 -8.93 11.97
C MET A 1 -17.87 -7.44 11.63
N ARG A 2 -16.71 -6.84 11.32
CA ARG A 2 -16.62 -5.44 10.84
C ARG A 2 -16.55 -5.40 9.32
N LEU A 3 -17.49 -4.69 8.71
CA LEU A 3 -17.70 -4.63 7.27
C LEU A 3 -17.68 -3.19 6.77
N ARG A 4 -17.05 -2.95 5.62
CA ARG A 4 -17.08 -1.66 4.93
C ARG A 4 -17.89 -1.79 3.65
N ARG A 5 -18.84 -0.88 3.43
CA ARG A 5 -19.66 -0.88 2.21
C ARG A 5 -18.77 -0.64 0.98
N THR A 6 -18.90 -1.49 -0.04
CA THR A 6 -18.22 -1.26 -1.33
C THR A 6 -19.10 -0.42 -2.26
N ARG A 7 -18.58 -0.05 -3.44
CA ARG A 7 -19.40 0.59 -4.50
C ARG A 7 -20.55 -0.30 -4.96
N ASN A 8 -20.37 -1.61 -4.94
CA ASN A 8 -21.44 -2.56 -5.16
C ASN A 8 -22.23 -2.75 -3.86
N THR A 9 -23.50 -2.36 -3.85
CA THR A 9 -24.33 -2.38 -2.64
C THR A 9 -24.60 -3.76 -2.08
N ASP A 10 -24.40 -4.81 -2.87
CA ASP A 10 -24.58 -6.20 -2.46
C ASP A 10 -23.31 -6.83 -1.87
N TRP A 11 -22.20 -6.07 -1.85
CA TRP A 11 -20.90 -6.55 -1.38
C TRP A 11 -20.27 -5.62 -0.36
N PHE A 12 -19.64 -6.22 0.63
CA PHE A 12 -18.92 -5.56 1.70
C PHE A 12 -17.48 -6.03 1.74
N GLU A 13 -16.53 -5.12 1.95
CA GLU A 13 -15.16 -5.49 2.27
C GLU A 13 -15.06 -5.93 3.72
N ILE A 14 -14.34 -7.01 3.95
CA ILE A 14 -14.11 -7.56 5.29
C ILE A 14 -12.95 -6.81 5.94
N MET A 15 -13.27 -5.93 6.88
CA MET A 15 -12.29 -5.14 7.64
C MET A 15 -11.71 -5.93 8.83
N SER A 16 -12.45 -6.93 9.32
CA SER A 16 -11.99 -7.91 10.30
C SER A 16 -11.30 -9.11 9.63
N LEU A 17 -11.12 -10.21 10.36
CA LEU A 17 -10.55 -11.44 9.80
C LEU A 17 -11.54 -12.06 8.79
N CYS A 18 -11.06 -12.37 7.59
CA CYS A 18 -11.82 -13.11 6.59
C CYS A 18 -12.09 -14.54 7.10
N PRO A 19 -13.34 -15.05 7.01
CA PRO A 19 -13.67 -16.40 7.49
C PRO A 19 -13.02 -17.52 6.66
N ILE A 20 -12.56 -17.21 5.44
CA ILE A 20 -11.88 -18.18 4.56
C ILE A 20 -10.37 -18.23 4.81
N CYS A 21 -9.69 -17.08 4.80
CA CYS A 21 -8.23 -17.03 4.91
C CYS A 21 -7.69 -16.60 6.27
N GLY A 22 -8.56 -16.15 7.18
CA GLY A 22 -8.16 -15.66 8.50
C GLY A 22 -7.33 -14.36 8.46
N LYS A 23 -7.24 -13.66 7.33
CA LYS A 23 -6.48 -12.39 7.19
C LYS A 23 -7.42 -11.19 7.03
N LYS A 24 -6.95 -10.01 7.42
CA LYS A 24 -7.67 -8.73 7.24
C LYS A 24 -7.41 -8.15 5.85
N GLY A 25 -8.41 -7.41 5.35
CA GLY A 25 -8.31 -6.62 4.13
C GLY A 25 -8.36 -7.43 2.84
N TRP A 26 -8.78 -6.75 1.77
CA TRP A 26 -8.82 -7.23 0.39
C TRP A 26 -9.82 -8.36 0.08
N CYS A 27 -10.45 -8.97 1.09
CA CYS A 27 -11.53 -9.94 0.89
C CYS A 27 -12.88 -9.24 0.97
N ALA A 28 -13.88 -9.77 0.27
CA ALA A 28 -15.25 -9.26 0.30
C ALA A 28 -16.26 -10.38 0.65
N ILE A 29 -17.39 -10.00 1.22
CA ILE A 29 -18.52 -10.88 1.53
C ILE A 29 -19.80 -10.27 0.98
N ASN A 30 -20.70 -11.10 0.45
CA ASN A 30 -21.99 -10.62 -0.02
C ASN A 30 -22.89 -10.22 1.15
N LYS A 31 -23.93 -9.44 0.87
CA LYS A 31 -24.91 -8.94 1.84
C LYS A 31 -25.55 -10.06 2.67
N ASP A 32 -25.85 -11.19 2.04
CA ASP A 32 -26.49 -12.34 2.71
C ASP A 32 -25.49 -13.19 3.51
N GLN A 33 -24.20 -12.90 3.43
CA GLN A 33 -23.12 -13.59 4.14
C GLN A 33 -23.07 -15.10 3.85
N THR A 34 -23.36 -15.45 2.60
CA THR A 34 -23.33 -16.82 2.08
C THR A 34 -22.16 -17.04 1.12
N ILE A 35 -21.56 -15.97 0.61
CA ILE A 35 -20.50 -16.01 -0.40
C ILE A 35 -19.37 -15.08 0.00
N VAL A 36 -18.14 -15.60 0.01
CA VAL A 36 -16.92 -14.84 0.26
C VAL A 36 -16.05 -14.83 -0.98
N HIS A 37 -15.64 -13.64 -1.39
CA HIS A 37 -14.57 -13.42 -2.34
C HIS A 37 -13.25 -13.25 -1.58
N CYS A 38 -12.46 -14.31 -1.53
CA CYS A 38 -11.17 -14.37 -0.86
C CYS A 38 -10.02 -14.15 -1.86
N MET A 39 -9.02 -13.32 -1.53
CA MET A 39 -7.85 -13.12 -2.40
C MET A 39 -6.69 -14.11 -2.17
N ARG A 40 -6.79 -14.96 -1.15
CA ARG A 40 -5.64 -15.75 -0.66
C ARG A 40 -5.84 -17.26 -0.81
N VAL A 41 -7.06 -17.75 -0.57
CA VAL A 41 -7.37 -19.19 -0.65
C VAL A 41 -8.00 -19.49 -2.00
N PRO A 42 -7.36 -20.31 -2.85
CA PRO A 42 -7.91 -20.71 -4.15
C PRO A 42 -9.25 -21.42 -4.07
N SER A 43 -10.02 -21.26 -5.13
CA SER A 43 -11.17 -22.10 -5.47
C SER A 43 -11.36 -22.10 -6.99
N ASP A 44 -12.11 -23.08 -7.50
CA ASP A 44 -12.33 -23.23 -8.95
C ASP A 44 -13.08 -22.04 -9.56
N LYS A 45 -13.93 -21.38 -8.78
CA LYS A 45 -14.68 -20.20 -9.21
C LYS A 45 -13.95 -18.94 -8.77
N TYR A 46 -13.51 -18.11 -9.71
CA TYR A 46 -12.84 -16.85 -9.39
C TYR A 46 -13.24 -15.73 -10.36
N LYS A 47 -12.89 -14.50 -9.98
CA LYS A 47 -12.92 -13.32 -10.85
C LYS A 47 -11.62 -12.55 -10.74
N ASP A 48 -11.15 -12.00 -11.85
CA ASP A 48 -9.97 -11.14 -11.88
C ASP A 48 -10.37 -9.68 -11.71
N THR A 49 -9.60 -8.92 -10.93
CA THR A 49 -9.79 -7.49 -10.67
C THR A 49 -8.45 -6.77 -10.75
N ASP A 50 -8.45 -5.44 -10.86
CA ASP A 50 -7.22 -4.63 -10.95
C ASP A 50 -6.25 -4.84 -9.79
N ILE A 51 -6.77 -5.21 -8.62
CA ILE A 51 -6.00 -5.42 -7.38
C ILE A 51 -5.60 -6.90 -7.19
N GLY A 52 -6.01 -7.79 -8.10
CA GLY A 52 -5.69 -9.22 -8.11
C GLY A 52 -6.92 -10.14 -8.25
N ARG A 53 -6.66 -11.45 -8.31
CA ARG A 53 -7.70 -12.49 -8.41
C ARG A 53 -8.46 -12.68 -7.09
N GLN A 54 -9.78 -12.78 -7.17
CA GLN A 54 -10.69 -13.04 -6.06
C GLN A 54 -11.39 -14.40 -6.26
N TYR A 55 -11.09 -15.35 -5.38
CA TYR A 55 -11.66 -16.70 -5.35
C TYR A 55 -13.00 -16.72 -4.61
N THR A 56 -13.99 -17.40 -5.16
CA THR A 56 -15.36 -17.47 -4.64
C THR A 56 -15.53 -18.72 -3.79
N HIS A 57 -15.97 -18.51 -2.55
CA HIS A 57 -16.24 -19.55 -1.57
C HIS A 57 -17.68 -19.45 -1.09
N TYR A 58 -18.39 -20.58 -1.04
CA TYR A 58 -19.75 -20.65 -0.51
C TYR A 58 -19.69 -21.15 0.93
N LEU A 59 -20.30 -20.40 1.84
CA LEU A 59 -20.30 -20.73 3.26
C LEU A 59 -21.41 -21.77 3.53
N THR A 60 -21.03 -22.92 4.10
CA THR A 60 -21.94 -24.03 4.41
C THR A 60 -22.80 -23.78 5.64
N GLU A 61 -22.32 -22.93 6.55
CA GLU A 61 -23.05 -22.41 7.70
C GLU A 61 -22.94 -20.88 7.64
N SER A 62 -24.03 -20.15 7.90
CA SER A 62 -23.95 -18.69 8.02
C SER A 62 -22.89 -18.34 9.06
N VAL A 63 -21.95 -17.45 8.74
CA VAL A 63 -20.98 -16.95 9.74
C VAL A 63 -21.76 -16.60 11.01
N PRO A 64 -21.33 -17.03 12.22
CA PRO A 64 -22.05 -16.76 13.46
C PRO A 64 -22.46 -15.29 13.48
N ARG A 65 -23.73 -15.02 13.81
CA ARG A 65 -24.34 -13.68 13.86
C ARG A 65 -23.72 -12.81 14.97
N GLU A 66 -22.40 -12.68 14.99
CA GLU A 66 -21.71 -11.64 15.73
C GLU A 66 -22.26 -10.29 15.24
N ARG A 67 -22.42 -9.35 16.18
CA ARG A 67 -22.81 -7.96 15.90
C ARG A 67 -22.07 -7.45 14.66
N ILE A 68 -22.84 -7.16 13.60
CA ILE A 68 -22.30 -6.64 12.35
C ILE A 68 -22.25 -5.13 12.47
N GLU A 69 -21.05 -4.58 12.38
CA GLU A 69 -20.84 -3.14 12.27
C GLU A 69 -20.60 -2.85 10.79
N ILE A 70 -21.59 -2.23 10.13
CA ILE A 70 -21.47 -1.76 8.76
C ILE A 70 -20.99 -0.31 8.79
N GLU A 71 -19.78 -0.08 8.31
CA GLU A 71 -19.26 1.26 8.06
C GLU A 71 -19.87 1.79 6.76
N VAL A 72 -20.79 2.76 6.90
CA VAL A 72 -21.35 3.50 5.76
C VAL A 72 -20.34 4.56 5.34
N SER A 73 -19.72 4.36 4.18
CA SER A 73 -18.81 5.34 3.60
C SER A 73 -19.62 6.44 2.91
N ASN A 74 -19.53 7.67 3.43
CA ASN A 74 -20.00 8.88 2.76
C ASN A 74 -18.90 9.44 1.82
N ALA A 75 -18.10 8.55 1.21
CA ALA A 75 -17.00 8.97 0.34
C ALA A 75 -17.55 9.71 -0.88
N VAL A 76 -16.94 10.86 -1.14
CA VAL A 76 -17.13 11.59 -2.39
C VAL A 76 -16.32 10.90 -3.49
N GLU A 77 -16.82 10.98 -4.71
CA GLU A 77 -16.11 10.47 -5.89
C GLU A 77 -14.75 11.15 -6.03
N LYS A 78 -13.73 10.35 -6.35
CA LYS A 78 -12.37 10.81 -6.55
C LYS A 78 -12.31 11.64 -7.84
N ARG A 79 -11.73 12.84 -7.76
CA ARG A 79 -11.51 13.73 -8.92
C ARG A 79 -10.50 13.14 -9.92
N SER A 80 -10.47 13.72 -11.13
CA SER A 80 -9.54 13.37 -12.21
C SER A 80 -8.07 13.62 -11.82
N ASN A 81 -7.15 12.91 -12.46
CA ASN A 81 -5.71 13.05 -12.19
C ASN A 81 -5.20 14.48 -12.36
N ASP A 82 -5.65 15.21 -13.38
CA ASP A 82 -5.29 16.62 -13.60
C ASP A 82 -5.67 17.49 -12.39
N HIS A 83 -6.90 17.37 -11.89
CA HIS A 83 -7.36 18.09 -10.70
C HIS A 83 -6.59 17.68 -9.45
N LEU A 84 -6.37 16.37 -9.26
CA LEU A 84 -5.56 15.86 -8.15
C LEU A 84 -4.15 16.44 -8.18
N ASN A 85 -3.52 16.47 -9.35
CA ASN A 85 -2.18 17.01 -9.54
C ASN A 85 -2.12 18.51 -9.25
N HIS A 86 -3.10 19.29 -9.71
CA HIS A 86 -3.20 20.71 -9.39
C HIS A 86 -3.20 20.94 -7.87
N VAL A 87 -4.08 20.22 -7.14
CA VAL A 87 -4.18 20.33 -5.69
C VAL A 87 -2.92 19.80 -4.99
N TYR A 88 -2.40 18.64 -5.38
CA TYR A 88 -1.22 18.07 -4.73
C TYR A 88 0.06 18.85 -4.99
N ARG A 89 0.19 19.55 -6.12
CA ARG A 89 1.31 20.49 -6.35
C ARG A 89 1.17 21.79 -5.57
N ALA A 90 -0.04 22.24 -5.25
CA ALA A 90 -0.22 23.29 -4.25
C ALA A 90 0.19 22.76 -2.85
N PHE A 91 -0.10 21.49 -2.54
CA PHE A 91 0.27 20.85 -1.28
C PHE A 91 1.78 20.75 -1.08
N THR A 92 2.54 20.43 -2.14
CA THR A 92 4.00 20.40 -2.06
C THR A 92 4.62 21.77 -1.75
N LYS A 93 3.94 22.88 -2.06
CA LYS A 93 4.38 24.24 -1.74
C LYS A 93 4.04 24.67 -0.32
N GLU A 94 3.01 24.08 0.26
CA GLU A 94 2.50 24.43 1.59
C GLU A 94 3.11 23.58 2.71
N VAL A 95 3.29 22.29 2.43
CA VAL A 95 3.89 21.36 3.39
C VAL A 95 5.34 21.13 2.98
N PRO A 96 6.33 21.32 3.88
CA PRO A 96 7.73 21.04 3.58
C PRO A 96 8.15 19.61 3.98
N LEU A 97 9.37 19.22 3.57
CA LEU A 97 10.06 18.07 4.14
C LEU A 97 10.76 18.49 5.44
N SER A 98 10.55 17.74 6.52
CA SER A 98 11.21 18.01 7.80
C SER A 98 12.67 17.58 7.76
N THR A 99 13.51 18.24 8.57
CA THR A 99 14.94 17.88 8.72
C THR A 99 15.13 16.43 9.14
N LYS A 100 14.29 15.91 10.05
CA LYS A 100 14.28 14.50 10.47
C LYS A 100 14.10 13.55 9.28
N HIS A 101 13.12 13.80 8.41
CA HIS A 101 12.87 12.93 7.27
C HIS A 101 13.88 13.13 6.14
N ALA A 102 14.36 14.35 5.92
CA ALA A 102 15.48 14.59 5.01
C ALA A 102 16.72 13.81 5.45
N SER A 103 17.06 13.83 6.74
CA SER A 103 18.17 13.03 7.27
C SER A 103 17.92 11.53 7.16
N HIS A 104 16.68 11.05 7.35
CA HIS A 104 16.34 9.64 7.09
C HIS A 104 16.59 9.24 5.63
N LEU A 105 16.18 10.08 4.68
CA LEU A 105 16.41 9.83 3.25
C LEU A 105 17.91 9.83 2.90
N ARG A 106 18.70 10.71 3.51
CA ARG A 106 20.15 10.75 3.30
C ARG A 106 20.87 9.58 3.93
N SER A 107 20.64 9.35 5.22
CA SER A 107 21.44 8.42 6.02
C SER A 107 20.95 6.98 5.92
N ASP A 108 19.64 6.74 5.94
CA ASP A 108 19.10 5.38 5.86
C ASP A 108 18.81 4.96 4.42
N ARG A 109 18.44 5.91 3.55
CA ARG A 109 18.13 5.61 2.14
C ARG A 109 19.27 5.91 1.17
N MET A 110 20.35 6.52 1.65
CA MET A 110 21.52 6.89 0.83
C MET A 110 21.14 7.70 -0.41
N MET A 111 20.13 8.57 -0.29
CA MET A 111 19.69 9.42 -1.39
C MET A 111 20.45 10.74 -1.40
N ASP A 112 20.86 11.16 -2.59
CA ASP A 112 21.49 12.46 -2.83
C ASP A 112 20.51 13.63 -2.62
N GLU A 113 21.02 14.81 -2.24
CA GLU A 113 20.22 16.00 -2.00
C GLU A 113 19.43 16.46 -3.22
N ASP A 114 20.00 16.36 -4.43
CA ASP A 114 19.31 16.70 -5.66
C ASP A 114 18.19 15.70 -5.95
N SER A 115 18.42 14.39 -5.72
CA SER A 115 17.37 13.37 -5.83
C SER A 115 16.22 13.64 -4.85
N ILE A 116 16.53 13.91 -3.58
CA ILE A 116 15.53 14.25 -2.55
C ILE A 116 14.73 15.50 -2.95
N ARG A 117 15.40 16.55 -3.44
CA ARG A 117 14.76 17.80 -3.87
C ARG A 117 13.82 17.54 -5.05
N MET A 118 14.27 16.85 -6.08
CA MET A 118 13.52 16.61 -7.32
C MET A 118 12.32 15.68 -7.11
N ARG A 119 12.39 14.74 -6.15
CA ARG A 119 11.30 13.80 -5.87
C ARG A 119 10.14 14.40 -5.07
N GLU A 120 10.33 15.58 -4.50
CA GLU A 120 9.30 16.33 -3.76
C GLU A 120 8.68 15.54 -2.59
N TYR A 121 9.47 14.74 -1.86
CA TYR A 121 9.03 14.13 -0.61
C TYR A 121 8.59 15.18 0.40
N ARG A 122 7.59 14.86 1.24
CA ARG A 122 7.04 15.77 2.26
C ARG A 122 6.91 15.12 3.63
N THR A 123 6.65 15.93 4.66
CA THR A 123 6.37 15.42 6.00
C THR A 123 4.92 15.70 6.36
N MET A 124 4.16 14.67 6.73
CA MET A 124 2.78 14.85 7.20
C MET A 124 2.77 15.75 8.45
N PRO A 125 2.02 16.88 8.46
CA PRO A 125 1.99 17.75 9.62
C PRO A 125 1.44 17.04 10.86
N GLU A 126 2.10 17.23 12.01
CA GLU A 126 1.72 16.57 13.27
C GLU A 126 0.53 17.25 13.95
N ARG A 127 0.47 18.58 13.88
CA ARG A 127 -0.53 19.41 14.56
C ARG A 127 -1.11 20.45 13.60
N ASP A 128 -2.20 21.08 14.02
CA ASP A 128 -2.82 22.22 13.31
C ASP A 128 -3.06 21.99 11.81
N ARG A 129 -3.43 20.75 11.43
CA ARG A 129 -3.62 20.35 10.03
C ARG A 129 -4.64 21.20 9.27
N TYR A 130 -5.60 21.79 9.98
CA TYR A 130 -6.55 22.74 9.41
C TYR A 130 -5.90 24.02 8.89
N LYS A 131 -4.76 24.46 9.48
CA LYS A 131 -4.02 25.64 9.02
C LYS A 131 -3.41 25.39 7.64
N PHE A 132 -2.85 24.20 7.42
CA PHE A 132 -2.34 23.78 6.12
C PHE A 132 -3.47 23.68 5.10
N ALA A 133 -4.61 23.07 5.45
CA ALA A 133 -5.78 23.04 4.57
C ALA A 133 -6.32 24.44 4.23
N LYS A 134 -6.30 25.38 5.19
CA LYS A 134 -6.66 26.78 4.96
C LYS A 134 -5.65 27.50 4.06
N GLY A 135 -4.35 27.28 4.24
CA GLY A 135 -3.29 27.80 3.38
C GLY A 135 -3.43 27.28 1.95
N MET A 136 -3.77 25.99 1.81
CA MET A 136 -4.12 25.35 0.54
C MET A 136 -5.31 26.01 -0.14
N ILE A 137 -6.41 26.22 0.58
CA ILE A 137 -7.59 26.92 0.06
C ILE A 137 -7.24 28.33 -0.43
N GLY A 138 -6.33 29.04 0.24
CA GLY A 138 -5.87 30.36 -0.23
C GLY A 138 -5.02 30.31 -1.51
N ARG A 139 -4.36 29.18 -1.80
CA ARG A 139 -3.62 28.93 -3.04
C ARG A 139 -4.51 28.40 -4.17
N LEU A 140 -5.58 27.71 -3.79
CA LEU A 140 -6.63 27.20 -4.66
C LEU A 140 -7.69 28.29 -4.85
N SER A 141 -8.49 28.22 -5.90
CA SER A 141 -9.46 29.30 -6.17
C SER A 141 -10.75 29.10 -5.37
N SER A 142 -10.98 27.90 -4.82
CA SER A 142 -12.19 27.55 -4.09
C SER A 142 -11.95 26.50 -3.01
N GLU A 143 -12.73 26.55 -1.93
CA GLU A 143 -12.81 25.46 -0.94
C GLU A 143 -13.31 24.15 -1.56
N ASN A 144 -14.12 24.24 -2.62
CA ASN A 144 -14.63 23.07 -3.35
C ASN A 144 -13.52 22.33 -4.12
N ASP A 145 -12.33 22.91 -4.27
CA ASP A 145 -11.20 22.26 -4.93
C ASP A 145 -10.67 21.07 -4.10
N LEU A 146 -10.88 21.06 -2.78
CA LEU A 146 -10.51 19.94 -1.92
C LEU A 146 -11.53 18.80 -1.94
N LEU A 147 -12.75 19.05 -2.44
CA LEU A 147 -13.82 18.06 -2.50
C LEU A 147 -13.49 16.98 -3.54
N GLY A 148 -13.49 15.73 -3.11
CA GLY A 148 -13.12 14.60 -3.97
C GLY A 148 -11.61 14.37 -4.08
N VAL A 149 -10.78 15.07 -3.31
CA VAL A 149 -9.32 14.89 -3.27
C VAL A 149 -8.93 14.00 -2.08
N PRO A 150 -8.36 12.80 -2.31
CA PRO A 150 -7.98 11.90 -1.23
C PRO A 150 -7.01 12.54 -0.23
N GLY A 151 -7.29 12.32 1.05
CA GLY A 151 -6.48 12.86 2.16
C GLY A 151 -7.06 14.14 2.77
N PHE A 152 -7.88 14.89 2.04
CA PHE A 152 -8.62 16.04 2.56
C PHE A 152 -10.04 15.64 2.96
N PHE A 153 -10.58 16.25 4.01
CA PHE A 153 -11.95 16.02 4.47
C PHE A 153 -12.47 17.19 5.30
N ALA A 154 -13.79 17.26 5.47
CA ALA A 154 -14.45 18.21 6.36
C ALA A 154 -14.57 17.59 7.76
N ALA A 155 -14.01 18.28 8.78
CA ALA A 155 -14.16 17.93 10.19
C ALA A 155 -15.15 18.88 10.86
N GLU A 156 -15.89 18.39 11.84
CA GLU A 156 -16.74 19.24 12.68
C GLU A 156 -15.89 20.02 13.69
N GLY A 157 -16.22 21.30 13.85
CA GLY A 157 -15.55 22.20 14.79
C GLY A 157 -16.54 23.08 15.54
N ARG A 158 -16.03 23.79 16.55
CA ARG A 158 -16.83 24.68 17.42
C ARG A 158 -17.61 25.75 16.66
N TYR A 159 -17.09 26.20 15.52
CA TYR A 159 -17.66 27.29 14.70
C TYR A 159 -18.25 26.80 13.37
N GLY A 160 -18.48 25.49 13.25
CA GLY A 160 -18.92 24.84 12.01
C GLY A 160 -17.87 23.89 11.44
N ALA A 161 -18.23 23.25 10.33
CA ALA A 161 -17.34 22.34 9.62
C ALA A 161 -16.16 23.10 8.99
N TYR A 162 -14.99 22.49 8.98
CA TYR A 162 -13.78 23.06 8.39
C TYR A 162 -12.96 21.98 7.68
N TRP A 163 -12.22 22.37 6.64
CA TRP A 163 -11.31 21.45 5.94
C TRP A 163 -10.06 21.14 6.75
N THR A 164 -9.64 19.87 6.73
CA THR A 164 -8.41 19.40 7.36
C THR A 164 -7.83 18.18 6.63
N ILE A 165 -6.69 17.69 7.11
CA ILE A 165 -5.90 16.63 6.48
C ILE A 165 -5.92 15.33 7.33
N ALA A 166 -6.24 14.21 6.69
CA ALA A 166 -6.25 12.87 7.28
C ALA A 166 -4.84 12.22 7.30
N GLY A 167 -4.73 11.07 7.97
CA GLY A 167 -3.55 10.20 7.93
C GLY A 167 -2.68 10.24 9.19
N ASN A 168 -1.77 9.26 9.32
CA ASN A 168 -0.79 9.21 10.41
C ASN A 168 0.38 10.14 10.14
N THR A 169 1.14 10.50 11.17
CA THR A 169 2.40 11.23 11.00
C THR A 169 3.43 10.34 10.30
N GLY A 170 4.25 10.95 9.43
CA GLY A 170 5.24 10.20 8.66
C GLY A 170 5.77 10.94 7.44
N LEU A 171 6.70 10.27 6.76
CA LEU A 171 7.25 10.69 5.47
C LEU A 171 6.25 10.41 4.36
N MET A 172 5.92 11.43 3.57
CA MET A 172 5.00 11.37 2.45
C MET A 172 5.76 11.21 1.14
N VAL A 173 5.36 10.19 0.38
CA VAL A 173 5.95 9.78 -0.90
C VAL A 173 4.91 9.99 -2.00
N PRO A 174 5.16 10.89 -2.97
CA PRO A 174 4.22 11.15 -4.07
C PRO A 174 4.21 10.01 -5.09
N TYR A 175 3.03 9.69 -5.59
CA TYR A 175 2.82 8.77 -6.72
C TYR A 175 2.58 9.57 -7.99
N ARG A 176 3.38 9.32 -9.02
CA ARG A 176 3.37 10.07 -10.29
C ARG A 176 2.90 9.20 -11.43
N SER A 177 1.97 9.71 -12.24
CA SER A 177 1.56 9.06 -13.49
C SER A 177 2.68 9.10 -14.53
N ILE A 178 2.46 8.43 -15.66
CA ILE A 178 3.36 8.49 -16.83
C ILE A 178 3.40 9.87 -17.50
N ARG A 179 2.56 10.81 -17.05
CA ARG A 179 2.54 12.21 -17.49
C ARG A 179 3.05 13.16 -16.40
N ASN A 180 3.78 12.65 -15.39
CA ASN A 180 4.27 13.42 -14.24
C ASN A 180 3.16 14.16 -13.45
N GLU A 181 1.95 13.61 -13.44
CA GLU A 181 0.87 14.10 -12.57
C GLU A 181 0.99 13.44 -11.20
N ILE A 182 0.94 14.21 -10.12
CA ILE A 182 0.82 13.61 -8.78
C ILE A 182 -0.62 13.12 -8.62
N THR A 183 -0.83 11.80 -8.55
CA THR A 183 -2.17 11.18 -8.48
C THR A 183 -2.50 10.64 -7.09
N GLY A 184 -1.54 10.66 -6.16
CA GLY A 184 -1.72 10.17 -4.82
C GLY A 184 -0.44 10.23 -3.99
N TRP A 185 -0.55 9.81 -2.75
CA TRP A 185 0.56 9.78 -1.81
C TRP A 185 0.49 8.55 -0.92
N GLN A 186 1.64 7.98 -0.61
CA GLN A 186 1.78 7.09 0.54
C GLN A 186 2.48 7.79 1.69
N ILE A 187 2.05 7.48 2.90
CA ILE A 187 2.66 7.91 4.15
C ILE A 187 3.43 6.71 4.70
N ARG A 188 4.75 6.80 4.72
CA ARG A 188 5.60 5.93 5.52
C ARG A 188 5.51 6.41 6.97
N VAL A 189 4.71 5.73 7.76
CA VAL A 189 4.37 6.17 9.12
C VAL A 189 5.56 6.07 10.06
N ASP A 190 5.73 7.07 10.92
CA ASP A 190 6.88 7.17 11.82
C ASP A 190 6.88 6.08 12.90
N LYS A 191 5.69 5.84 13.47
CA LYS A 191 5.46 4.79 14.46
C LYS A 191 4.37 3.85 13.94
N PRO A 192 4.74 2.82 13.15
CA PRO A 192 3.77 1.82 12.70
C PRO A 192 3.11 1.14 13.91
N PRO A 193 1.79 0.91 13.86
CA PRO A 193 1.08 0.27 14.96
C PRO A 193 1.62 -1.14 15.19
N LEU A 194 1.51 -1.64 16.41
CA LEU A 194 1.68 -3.06 16.67
C LEU A 194 0.41 -3.83 16.30
N GLU A 195 0.57 -5.06 15.82
CA GLU A 195 -0.51 -5.95 15.47
C GLU A 195 -0.27 -7.36 16.02
N LEU A 196 -1.37 -8.07 16.28
CA LEU A 196 -1.33 -9.48 16.66
C LEU A 196 -1.57 -10.35 15.43
N SER A 197 -0.55 -11.12 15.08
CA SER A 197 -0.62 -12.17 14.08
C SER A 197 -1.05 -13.47 14.78
N MET A 198 -2.26 -13.91 14.49
CA MET A 198 -2.91 -15.04 15.17
C MET A 198 -3.30 -16.13 14.18
N GLN A 199 -3.22 -17.39 14.63
CA GLN A 199 -3.65 -18.57 13.88
C GLN A 199 -4.27 -19.59 14.83
N GLY A 200 -5.30 -20.30 14.37
CA GLY A 200 -6.06 -21.25 15.19
C GLY A 200 -7.17 -20.59 15.99
N SER A 201 -7.71 -21.29 16.98
CA SER A 201 -8.89 -20.87 17.76
C SER A 201 -8.51 -19.90 18.89
N ILE A 202 -8.08 -18.69 18.53
CA ILE A 202 -7.70 -17.62 19.45
C ILE A 202 -8.27 -16.28 18.96
N LYS A 203 -8.73 -15.45 19.90
CA LYS A 203 -8.96 -14.02 19.67
C LYS A 203 -8.00 -13.23 20.55
N GLY A 204 -7.66 -12.03 20.12
CA GLY A 204 -6.78 -11.18 20.91
C GLY A 204 -6.76 -9.74 20.47
N GLU A 205 -6.48 -8.87 21.41
CA GLU A 205 -6.34 -7.43 21.20
C GLU A 205 -5.15 -6.88 22.00
N ILE A 206 -4.55 -5.83 21.46
CA ILE A 206 -3.51 -5.06 22.14
C ILE A 206 -4.22 -4.04 23.02
N MET A 207 -3.96 -4.11 24.33
CA MET A 207 -4.53 -3.19 25.31
C MET A 207 -3.72 -1.90 25.36
N GLU A 208 -2.40 -2.02 25.51
CA GLU A 208 -1.47 -0.91 25.55
C GLU A 208 -0.06 -1.34 25.14
N GLU A 209 0.70 -0.42 24.55
CA GLU A 209 2.14 -0.58 24.39
C GLU A 209 2.82 -0.33 25.73
N VAL A 210 3.75 -1.21 26.10
CA VAL A 210 4.55 -1.05 27.33
C VAL A 210 5.99 -0.72 26.98
N GLU A 211 6.79 -0.34 27.99
CA GLU A 211 8.20 0.02 27.80
C GLU A 211 8.96 -1.06 26.98
N PRO A 212 9.70 -0.65 25.92
CA PRO A 212 10.45 -1.57 25.09
C PRO A 212 11.59 -2.21 25.88
N LEU A 213 12.11 -3.33 25.36
CA LEU A 213 13.34 -3.91 25.90
C LEU A 213 14.55 -3.00 25.63
N PRO A 214 15.66 -3.14 26.40
CA PRO A 214 16.89 -2.38 26.17
C PRO A 214 17.48 -2.53 24.75
N ASN A 215 17.17 -3.62 24.05
CA ASN A 215 17.56 -3.86 22.67
C ASN A 215 16.64 -3.19 21.62
N GLY A 216 15.66 -2.41 22.07
CA GLY A 216 14.70 -1.68 21.22
C GLY A 216 13.48 -2.48 20.76
N LEU A 217 13.37 -3.77 21.11
CA LEU A 217 12.17 -4.56 20.77
C LEU A 217 10.96 -4.04 21.55
N ARG A 218 9.88 -3.72 20.82
CA ARG A 218 8.66 -3.20 21.42
C ARG A 218 7.87 -4.32 22.09
N ARG A 219 7.08 -3.93 23.08
CA ARG A 219 6.26 -4.82 23.87
C ARG A 219 4.86 -4.27 24.00
N ALA A 220 3.90 -5.17 24.18
CA ALA A 220 2.52 -4.79 24.36
C ALA A 220 1.83 -5.73 25.37
N LYS A 221 1.02 -5.14 26.24
CA LYS A 221 0.06 -5.87 27.06
C LYS A 221 -1.12 -6.25 26.16
N CYS A 222 -1.43 -7.54 26.10
CA CYS A 222 -2.41 -8.11 25.20
C CYS A 222 -3.43 -8.92 26.00
N SER A 223 -4.71 -8.78 25.64
CA SER A 223 -5.78 -9.65 26.11
C SER A 223 -5.98 -10.75 25.07
N LEU A 224 -5.83 -12.00 25.47
CA LEU A 224 -6.00 -13.18 24.63
C LEU A 224 -7.17 -14.02 25.13
N GLN A 225 -8.12 -14.31 24.25
CA GLN A 225 -9.23 -15.21 24.53
C GLN A 225 -8.98 -16.55 23.83
N VAL A 226 -8.89 -17.60 24.64
CA VAL A 226 -8.73 -18.98 24.19
C VAL A 226 -9.85 -19.79 24.82
N GLN A 227 -10.76 -20.31 23.99
CA GLN A 227 -12.01 -20.92 24.45
C GLN A 227 -12.77 -19.94 25.37
N ASP A 228 -13.15 -20.35 26.57
CA ASP A 228 -13.88 -19.53 27.54
C ASP A 228 -12.96 -18.78 28.53
N LYS A 229 -11.63 -18.80 28.30
CA LYS A 229 -10.64 -18.17 29.18
C LYS A 229 -10.04 -16.93 28.54
N THR A 230 -10.01 -15.86 29.32
CA THR A 230 -9.27 -14.63 29.00
C THR A 230 -7.95 -14.64 29.75
N LEU A 231 -6.85 -14.40 29.05
CA LEU A 231 -5.49 -14.32 29.58
C LEU A 231 -4.91 -12.96 29.24
N GLU A 232 -4.41 -12.25 30.24
CA GLU A 232 -3.58 -11.07 30.02
C GLU A 232 -2.11 -11.50 29.93
N VAL A 233 -1.46 -11.17 28.82
CA VAL A 233 -0.05 -11.50 28.59
C VAL A 233 0.70 -10.30 28.05
N ILE A 234 1.99 -10.21 28.37
CA ILE A 234 2.88 -9.26 27.71
C ILE A 234 3.62 -10.01 26.61
N LEU A 235 3.48 -9.54 25.38
CA LEU A 235 4.20 -10.05 24.23
C LEU A 235 5.31 -9.06 23.83
N THR A 236 6.38 -9.60 23.27
CA THR A 236 7.49 -8.84 22.69
C THR A 236 7.52 -9.08 21.18
N GLU A 237 7.91 -8.09 20.40
CA GLU A 237 8.10 -8.26 18.96
C GLU A 237 9.01 -9.44 18.65
N LYS A 238 8.72 -10.14 17.54
CA LYS A 238 9.40 -11.36 17.06
C LYS A 238 9.13 -12.64 17.86
N ASP A 239 8.66 -12.54 19.10
CA ASP A 239 8.30 -13.72 19.90
C ASP A 239 6.99 -14.34 19.42
N LYS A 240 7.06 -15.56 18.86
CA LYS A 240 5.88 -16.37 18.54
C LYS A 240 5.58 -17.31 19.71
N LYS A 241 4.38 -17.23 20.26
CA LYS A 241 3.85 -18.21 21.21
C LYS A 241 3.00 -19.22 20.47
N VAL A 242 3.25 -20.50 20.70
CA VAL A 242 2.53 -21.62 20.08
C VAL A 242 2.01 -22.54 21.18
N CYS A 243 0.75 -22.97 21.05
CA CYS A 243 0.11 -23.89 21.98
C CYS A 243 -0.27 -25.19 21.26
N HIS A 244 0.09 -26.32 21.86
CA HIS A 244 -0.30 -27.66 21.43
C HIS A 244 -1.17 -28.32 22.51
N SER A 245 -2.08 -29.20 22.10
CA SER A 245 -2.86 -30.03 22.99
C SER A 245 -1.99 -31.08 23.70
N LYS A 246 -2.53 -31.77 24.70
CA LYS A 246 -1.84 -32.92 25.33
C LYS A 246 -1.53 -34.06 24.34
N SER A 247 -2.26 -34.14 23.22
CA SER A 247 -2.02 -35.09 22.12
C SER A 247 -1.02 -34.59 21.07
N GLY A 248 -0.41 -33.41 21.28
CA GLY A 248 0.55 -32.80 20.36
C GLY A 248 -0.07 -32.01 19.21
N GLN A 249 -1.40 -32.00 19.08
CA GLN A 249 -2.09 -31.29 18.02
C GLN A 249 -1.99 -29.76 18.20
N PHE A 250 -1.73 -29.04 17.11
CA PHE A 250 -1.72 -27.57 17.12
C PHE A 250 -3.08 -27.01 17.55
N VAL A 251 -3.09 -26.06 18.50
CA VAL A 251 -4.30 -25.38 18.97
C VAL A 251 -4.35 -23.95 18.44
N PHE A 252 -3.33 -23.16 18.78
CA PHE A 252 -3.22 -21.77 18.31
C PHE A 252 -1.78 -21.28 18.33
N SER A 253 -1.54 -20.16 17.63
CA SER A 253 -0.36 -19.34 17.81
C SER A 253 -0.70 -17.86 17.80
N VAL A 254 0.09 -17.09 18.54
CA VAL A 254 0.02 -15.63 18.58
C VAL A 254 1.43 -15.05 18.52
N LYS A 255 1.59 -14.00 17.75
CA LYS A 255 2.85 -13.26 17.63
C LYS A 255 2.56 -11.78 17.59
N LEU A 256 3.33 -11.00 18.36
CA LEU A 256 3.33 -9.56 18.25
C LEU A 256 4.25 -9.15 17.11
N GLU A 257 3.71 -8.41 16.15
CA GLU A 257 4.42 -7.97 14.97
C GLU A 257 4.20 -6.47 14.74
N GLN A 258 5.15 -5.83 14.07
CA GLN A 258 4.97 -4.50 13.56
C GLN A 258 3.97 -4.54 12.38
N GLY A 259 2.93 -3.71 12.44
CA GLY A 259 1.98 -3.51 11.35
C GLY A 259 2.62 -2.84 10.14
N THR A 260 1.77 -2.54 9.14
CA THR A 260 2.27 -2.01 7.86
C THR A 260 2.89 -0.62 8.03
N LYS A 261 4.03 -0.40 7.37
CA LYS A 261 4.77 0.87 7.41
C LYS A 261 4.22 1.92 6.45
N TYR A 262 3.57 1.50 5.37
CA TYR A 262 3.13 2.39 4.30
C TYR A 262 1.61 2.40 4.21
N TRP A 263 1.03 3.57 4.37
CA TRP A 263 -0.41 3.79 4.32
C TRP A 263 -0.74 4.75 3.19
N TRP A 264 -1.76 4.44 2.39
CA TRP A 264 -2.26 5.41 1.43
C TRP A 264 -2.84 6.63 2.14
N TRP A 265 -2.52 7.83 1.64
CA TRP A 265 -3.17 9.05 2.08
C TRP A 265 -4.58 9.11 1.48
N SER A 266 -5.56 8.75 2.31
CA SER A 266 -6.95 8.56 1.90
C SER A 266 -7.89 9.11 2.97
N SER A 267 -9.06 9.58 2.55
CA SER A 267 -10.08 10.16 3.43
C SER A 267 -11.47 9.60 3.21
N GLY A 268 -11.63 8.50 2.47
CA GLY A 268 -12.96 7.96 2.09
C GLY A 268 -13.86 7.49 3.24
N SER A 269 -13.33 7.32 4.46
CA SER A 269 -14.16 7.06 5.66
C SER A 269 -14.56 8.33 6.40
N LYS A 270 -14.22 9.51 5.88
CA LYS A 270 -14.47 10.82 6.50
C LYS A 270 -15.53 11.61 5.73
N MET A 271 -16.19 12.54 6.42
CA MET A 271 -17.16 13.45 5.80
C MET A 271 -16.51 14.26 4.68
N ASN A 272 -17.15 14.31 3.51
CA ASN A 272 -16.66 14.94 2.28
C ASN A 272 -15.29 14.42 1.79
N GLY A 273 -14.79 13.32 2.35
CA GLY A 273 -13.50 12.75 1.98
C GLY A 273 -13.61 11.81 0.80
N ALA A 274 -12.49 11.57 0.12
CA ALA A 274 -12.41 10.65 -1.02
C ALA A 274 -11.46 9.49 -0.73
N SER A 275 -11.83 8.31 -1.22
CA SER A 275 -10.92 7.17 -1.20
C SER A 275 -9.85 7.34 -2.28
N ILE A 276 -8.62 6.94 -1.97
CA ILE A 276 -7.51 6.91 -2.92
C ILE A 276 -7.72 5.93 -4.09
N GLY A 277 -8.53 4.89 -3.89
CA GLY A 277 -8.76 3.83 -4.86
C GLY A 277 -9.63 4.25 -6.06
N GLY A 278 -9.90 3.29 -6.95
CA GLY A 278 -10.75 3.44 -8.12
C GLY A 278 -10.22 4.37 -9.22
N PRO A 279 -9.08 4.05 -9.88
CA PRO A 279 -8.12 2.98 -9.58
C PRO A 279 -7.09 3.41 -8.52
N LEU A 280 -6.30 2.47 -7.98
CA LEU A 280 -5.17 2.84 -7.12
C LEU A 280 -4.03 3.46 -7.95
N PRO A 281 -3.30 4.46 -7.42
CA PRO A 281 -2.14 5.02 -8.12
C PRO A 281 -1.04 3.98 -8.36
N VAL A 282 -0.48 4.01 -9.56
CA VAL A 282 0.86 3.47 -9.89
C VAL A 282 1.84 4.64 -9.99
N HIS A 283 3.11 4.40 -9.69
CA HIS A 283 4.13 5.45 -9.73
C HIS A 283 5.19 5.11 -10.77
N LEU A 284 5.37 5.98 -11.77
CA LEU A 284 6.53 5.95 -12.66
C LEU A 284 7.68 6.74 -12.03
N ALA A 285 8.75 6.04 -11.67
CA ALA A 285 10.03 6.58 -11.26
C ALA A 285 10.96 6.66 -12.47
N LEU A 286 11.44 7.87 -12.75
CA LEU A 286 12.57 8.07 -13.65
C LEU A 286 13.85 8.34 -12.83
N PRO A 287 15.03 8.15 -13.41
CA PRO A 287 16.28 8.60 -12.81
C PRO A 287 16.20 10.10 -12.51
N TYR A 288 16.67 10.52 -11.33
CA TYR A 288 16.55 11.90 -10.88
C TYR A 288 17.16 12.94 -11.84
N PRO A 289 18.22 12.65 -12.63
CA PRO A 289 18.73 13.60 -13.63
C PRO A 289 17.74 13.89 -14.77
N CYS A 290 16.75 13.03 -15.00
CA CYS A 290 15.69 13.25 -15.99
C CYS A 290 14.58 14.18 -15.47
N LEU A 291 14.36 14.23 -14.15
CA LEU A 291 13.23 14.93 -13.54
C LEU A 291 13.19 16.45 -13.82
N PRO A 292 14.31 17.18 -13.93
CA PRO A 292 14.28 18.59 -14.34
C PRO A 292 13.65 18.81 -15.71
N TYR A 293 13.74 17.82 -16.61
CA TYR A 293 13.30 17.90 -18.00
C TYR A 293 11.90 17.33 -18.23
N TRP A 294 11.37 16.56 -17.28
CA TRP A 294 10.04 15.94 -17.42
C TRP A 294 8.96 16.83 -16.83
N LYS A 295 8.26 17.61 -17.67
CA LYS A 295 7.16 18.47 -17.20
C LYS A 295 5.84 17.71 -17.16
N THR A 296 4.89 18.24 -16.38
CA THR A 296 3.53 17.69 -16.31
C THR A 296 2.90 17.67 -17.69
N GLY A 297 2.29 16.55 -18.06
CA GLY A 297 1.66 16.32 -19.37
C GLY A 297 2.61 15.77 -20.43
N GLU A 298 3.93 15.82 -20.22
CA GLU A 298 4.90 15.38 -21.22
C GLU A 298 5.11 13.87 -21.22
N ASP A 299 5.38 13.35 -22.42
CA ASP A 299 5.80 11.97 -22.63
C ASP A 299 7.26 11.76 -22.21
N PRO A 300 7.56 10.82 -21.30
CA PRO A 300 8.93 10.60 -20.84
C PRO A 300 9.82 9.95 -21.91
N SER A 301 9.26 9.38 -22.98
CA SER A 301 10.04 8.82 -24.10
C SER A 301 10.91 9.86 -24.82
N ASN A 302 10.62 11.15 -24.67
CA ASN A 302 11.47 12.24 -25.15
C ASN A 302 12.75 12.45 -24.32
N ILE A 303 12.84 11.82 -23.15
CA ILE A 303 13.87 12.07 -22.13
C ILE A 303 14.67 10.79 -21.84
N ILE A 304 14.02 9.64 -21.86
CA ILE A 304 14.63 8.34 -21.57
C ILE A 304 13.95 7.23 -22.37
N ASP A 305 14.72 6.22 -22.77
CA ASP A 305 14.17 5.02 -23.39
C ASP A 305 13.25 4.27 -22.41
N CYS A 306 12.00 4.07 -22.83
CA CYS A 306 10.97 3.33 -22.10
C CYS A 306 10.60 2.01 -22.77
N SER A 307 11.42 1.52 -23.72
CA SER A 307 11.23 0.21 -24.36
C SER A 307 11.40 -0.96 -23.37
N GLU A 308 12.24 -0.80 -22.36
CA GLU A 308 12.34 -1.70 -21.20
C GLU A 308 11.97 -0.96 -19.91
N VAL A 309 10.98 -1.48 -19.18
CA VAL A 309 10.53 -0.89 -17.91
C VAL A 309 10.55 -1.94 -16.80
N TRP A 310 11.14 -1.55 -15.66
CA TRP A 310 11.24 -2.41 -14.49
C TRP A 310 10.02 -2.19 -13.57
N VAL A 311 9.54 -3.23 -12.89
CA VAL A 311 8.37 -3.15 -12.00
C VAL A 311 8.71 -3.68 -10.62
N THR A 312 8.49 -2.89 -9.58
CA THR A 312 8.74 -3.27 -8.18
C THR A 312 7.60 -2.83 -7.26
N GLU A 313 7.72 -3.09 -5.96
CA GLU A 313 6.77 -2.64 -4.95
C GLU A 313 7.22 -1.38 -4.22
N GLY A 314 6.35 -0.37 -4.19
CA GLY A 314 6.52 0.86 -3.41
C GLY A 314 7.36 1.94 -4.10
N ALA A 315 6.85 3.17 -4.14
CA ALA A 315 7.47 4.29 -4.86
C ALA A 315 8.90 4.62 -4.39
N LEU A 316 9.18 4.62 -3.08
CA LEU A 316 10.52 4.94 -2.57
C LEU A 316 11.60 3.95 -3.05
N LYS A 317 11.21 2.69 -3.30
CA LYS A 317 12.09 1.66 -3.84
C LYS A 317 12.32 1.86 -5.33
N ALA A 318 11.25 2.10 -6.08
CA ALA A 318 11.32 2.41 -7.51
C ALA A 318 12.16 3.68 -7.77
N ASP A 319 11.97 4.72 -6.96
CA ASP A 319 12.74 5.97 -7.00
C ASP A 319 14.25 5.68 -6.96
N LEU A 320 14.70 4.95 -5.95
CA LEU A 320 16.12 4.65 -5.81
C LEU A 320 16.63 3.67 -6.86
N ALA A 321 15.85 2.65 -7.20
CA ALA A 321 16.25 1.68 -8.23
C ALA A 321 16.41 2.37 -9.60
N ALA A 322 15.54 3.32 -9.92
CA ALA A 322 15.66 4.15 -11.12
C ALA A 322 16.95 4.98 -11.12
N ASP A 323 17.32 5.57 -9.98
CA ASP A 323 18.57 6.33 -9.83
C ASP A 323 19.80 5.45 -10.03
N LEU A 324 19.83 4.27 -9.41
CA LEU A 324 21.00 3.39 -9.41
C LEU A 324 21.17 2.63 -10.73
N MET A 325 20.07 2.27 -11.40
CA MET A 325 20.13 1.55 -12.68
C MET A 325 20.06 2.46 -13.90
N VAL A 326 19.71 3.73 -13.72
CA VAL A 326 19.46 4.67 -14.81
C VAL A 326 18.43 4.12 -15.81
N LYS A 327 17.34 3.57 -15.27
CA LYS A 327 16.22 2.96 -16.03
C LYS A 327 14.87 3.42 -15.46
N PRO A 328 13.79 3.41 -16.26
CA PRO A 328 12.44 3.66 -15.76
C PRO A 328 11.95 2.49 -14.90
N PHE A 329 11.33 2.83 -13.76
CA PHE A 329 10.72 1.87 -12.84
C PHE A 329 9.26 2.23 -12.57
N PHE A 330 8.37 1.23 -12.59
CA PHE A 330 7.05 1.34 -11.97
C PHE A 330 7.07 0.79 -10.55
N ALA A 331 6.39 1.49 -9.65
CA ALA A 331 5.94 0.94 -8.39
C ALA A 331 4.44 0.61 -8.46
N VAL A 332 4.11 -0.66 -8.24
CA VAL A 332 2.74 -1.14 -8.08
C VAL A 332 2.40 -1.34 -6.60
N PRO A 333 1.12 -1.23 -6.19
CA PRO A 333 0.69 -1.43 -4.81
C PRO A 333 0.56 -2.92 -4.44
N GLY A 334 1.68 -3.63 -4.52
CA GLY A 334 1.79 -5.06 -4.25
C GLY A 334 1.87 -5.91 -5.52
N THR A 335 2.53 -7.05 -5.41
CA THR A 335 2.77 -8.03 -6.48
C THR A 335 1.54 -8.46 -7.27
N GLY A 336 0.35 -8.51 -6.65
CA GLY A 336 -0.90 -8.91 -7.29
C GLY A 336 -1.59 -7.82 -8.13
N ALA A 337 -1.13 -6.57 -8.04
CA ALA A 337 -1.75 -5.42 -8.69
C ALA A 337 -1.11 -5.08 -10.05
N PHE A 338 -0.45 -6.04 -10.70
CA PHE A 338 0.25 -5.86 -11.98
C PHE A 338 -0.66 -5.37 -13.12
N ARG A 339 -1.97 -5.66 -13.05
CA ARG A 339 -2.96 -5.22 -14.06
C ARG A 339 -3.05 -3.69 -14.16
N LEU A 340 -2.81 -2.98 -13.06
CA LEU A 340 -2.77 -1.51 -13.04
C LEU A 340 -1.63 -0.93 -13.87
N ALA A 341 -0.58 -1.71 -14.15
CA ALA A 341 0.57 -1.26 -14.92
C ALA A 341 0.41 -1.46 -16.43
N LEU A 342 -0.50 -2.34 -16.88
CA LEU A 342 -0.58 -2.73 -18.30
C LEU A 342 -0.85 -1.54 -19.24
N GLU A 343 -1.94 -0.81 -19.01
CA GLU A 343 -2.30 0.30 -19.89
C GLU A 343 -1.24 1.43 -19.86
N PRO A 344 -0.71 1.85 -18.69
CA PRO A 344 0.43 2.76 -18.64
C PRO A 344 1.67 2.24 -19.40
N LEU A 345 1.99 0.95 -19.33
CA LEU A 345 3.11 0.35 -20.05
C LEU A 345 2.90 0.38 -21.57
N LYS A 346 1.67 0.12 -22.04
CA LYS A 346 1.31 0.22 -23.47
C LYS A 346 1.45 1.64 -23.97
N GLU A 347 0.95 2.61 -23.20
CA GLU A 347 1.01 4.04 -23.56
C GLU A 347 2.46 4.54 -23.62
N LEU A 348 3.35 4.04 -22.75
CA LEU A 348 4.79 4.30 -22.82
C LEU A 348 5.51 3.65 -24.01
N GLY A 349 4.83 2.79 -24.77
CA GLY A 349 5.44 2.02 -25.87
C GLY A 349 6.38 0.92 -25.39
N CYS A 350 6.24 0.46 -24.14
CA CYS A 350 7.09 -0.58 -23.56
C CYS A 350 7.01 -1.88 -24.37
N LYS A 351 8.16 -2.54 -24.52
CA LYS A 351 8.35 -3.81 -25.24
C LYS A 351 8.81 -4.93 -24.31
N HIS A 352 9.50 -4.59 -23.22
CA HIS A 352 10.04 -5.56 -22.27
C HIS A 352 9.78 -5.11 -20.83
N VAL A 353 9.11 -5.95 -20.07
CA VAL A 353 8.83 -5.71 -18.65
C VAL A 353 9.71 -6.61 -17.79
N VAL A 354 10.45 -6.02 -16.84
CA VAL A 354 11.26 -6.77 -15.87
C VAL A 354 10.65 -6.67 -14.48
N LEU A 355 10.11 -7.77 -13.97
CA LEU A 355 9.54 -7.85 -12.62
C LEU A 355 10.66 -7.99 -11.58
N ALA A 356 10.77 -7.05 -10.66
CA ALA A 356 11.77 -6.98 -9.59
C ALA A 356 11.10 -6.83 -8.22
N PHE A 357 10.34 -7.85 -7.81
CA PHE A 357 9.73 -7.94 -6.49
C PHE A 357 10.71 -8.39 -5.42
N ASP A 358 10.41 -8.10 -4.14
CA ASP A 358 11.30 -8.41 -3.01
C ASP A 358 11.70 -9.90 -2.99
N ALA A 359 12.98 -10.19 -2.74
CA ALA A 359 13.54 -11.53 -2.87
C ALA A 359 12.91 -12.55 -1.90
N ASP A 360 12.50 -12.10 -0.70
CA ASP A 360 11.81 -12.95 0.26
C ASP A 360 10.38 -13.31 -0.19
N ALA A 361 9.73 -12.41 -0.95
CA ALA A 361 8.37 -12.59 -1.43
C ALA A 361 8.29 -13.66 -2.54
N VAL A 362 9.26 -13.70 -3.47
CA VAL A 362 9.28 -14.61 -4.64
C VAL A 362 9.23 -16.10 -4.25
N THR A 363 9.68 -16.44 -3.05
CA THR A 363 9.65 -17.83 -2.56
C THR A 363 8.27 -18.30 -2.09
N THR A 364 7.34 -17.37 -1.81
CA THR A 364 6.02 -17.67 -1.26
C THR A 364 5.07 -18.23 -2.33
N PRO A 365 4.20 -19.20 -2.00
CA PRO A 365 3.21 -19.73 -2.94
C PRO A 365 2.29 -18.66 -3.54
N GLU A 366 1.96 -17.63 -2.76
CA GLU A 366 1.10 -16.53 -3.19
C GLU A 366 1.75 -15.68 -4.28
N VAL A 367 3.04 -15.37 -4.16
CA VAL A 367 3.76 -14.57 -5.15
C VAL A 367 4.04 -15.39 -6.40
N LYS A 368 4.42 -16.67 -6.26
CA LYS A 368 4.58 -17.58 -7.42
C LYS A 368 3.32 -17.61 -8.28
N ARG A 369 2.15 -17.79 -7.64
CA ARG A 369 0.87 -17.73 -8.34
C ARG A 369 0.63 -16.36 -8.97
N SER A 370 0.94 -15.27 -8.27
CA SER A 370 0.76 -13.92 -8.82
C SER A 370 1.65 -13.68 -10.05
N LEU A 371 2.86 -14.25 -10.08
CA LEU A 371 3.78 -14.21 -11.22
C LEU A 371 3.26 -15.04 -12.40
N GLU A 372 2.75 -16.26 -12.15
CA GLU A 372 2.10 -17.10 -13.19
C GLU A 372 0.92 -16.37 -13.82
N LEU A 373 0.03 -15.79 -12.99
CA LEU A 373 -1.11 -15.01 -13.46
C LEU A 373 -0.70 -13.74 -14.20
N CYS A 374 0.42 -13.12 -13.80
CA CYS A 374 0.99 -11.97 -14.50
C CYS A 374 1.45 -12.38 -15.90
N ALA A 375 2.23 -13.46 -16.01
CA ALA A 375 2.70 -13.96 -17.30
C ALA A 375 1.55 -14.33 -18.24
N GLU A 376 0.56 -15.10 -17.75
CA GLU A 376 -0.64 -15.44 -18.53
C GLU A 376 -1.41 -14.20 -19.01
N PHE A 377 -1.57 -13.21 -18.14
CA PHE A 377 -2.27 -11.98 -18.44
C PHE A 377 -1.53 -11.13 -19.49
N PHE A 378 -0.22 -10.92 -19.31
CA PHE A 378 0.58 -10.15 -20.27
C PHE A 378 0.66 -10.84 -21.64
N ALA A 379 0.79 -12.16 -21.67
CA ALA A 379 0.78 -12.95 -22.91
C ALA A 379 -0.53 -12.83 -23.68
N LYS A 380 -1.65 -12.67 -22.96
CA LYS A 380 -2.97 -12.54 -23.58
C LYS A 380 -3.26 -11.11 -24.04
N GLU A 381 -2.84 -10.11 -23.28
CA GLU A 381 -3.29 -8.72 -23.43
C GLU A 381 -2.25 -7.80 -24.09
N SER A 382 -1.04 -8.31 -24.41
CA SER A 382 0.05 -7.55 -25.03
C SER A 382 1.09 -8.44 -25.73
N ASP A 383 1.89 -7.84 -26.61
CA ASP A 383 3.07 -8.46 -27.22
C ASP A 383 4.38 -8.13 -26.45
N MET A 384 4.28 -7.75 -25.17
CA MET A 384 5.46 -7.40 -24.37
C MET A 384 6.18 -8.65 -23.90
N ALA A 385 7.50 -8.69 -24.02
CA ALA A 385 8.31 -9.68 -23.33
C ALA A 385 8.23 -9.45 -21.82
N LEU A 386 8.31 -10.53 -21.03
CA LEU A 386 8.28 -10.48 -19.58
C LEU A 386 9.47 -11.25 -19.03
N SER A 387 10.22 -10.63 -18.11
CA SER A 387 11.30 -11.27 -17.38
C SER A 387 11.13 -11.10 -15.87
N LEU A 388 11.74 -12.00 -15.10
CA LEU A 388 11.84 -11.95 -13.65
C LEU A 388 13.29 -11.67 -13.24
N ALA A 389 13.48 -10.63 -12.43
CA ALA A 389 14.73 -10.35 -11.74
C ALA A 389 14.77 -11.13 -10.41
N MET A 390 15.86 -11.88 -10.20
CA MET A 390 16.09 -12.72 -9.03
C MET A 390 17.48 -12.48 -8.45
N TRP A 391 17.59 -12.55 -7.14
CA TRP A 391 18.86 -12.45 -6.43
C TRP A 391 18.78 -13.19 -5.09
N ASP A 392 19.94 -13.43 -4.47
CA ASP A 392 19.99 -13.97 -3.12
C ASP A 392 19.52 -12.91 -2.11
N VAL A 393 18.50 -13.25 -1.32
CA VAL A 393 17.94 -12.40 -0.26
C VAL A 393 19.00 -11.94 0.76
N SER A 394 20.10 -12.67 0.90
CA SER A 394 21.22 -12.29 1.76
C SER A 394 21.94 -11.01 1.29
N LEU A 395 21.86 -10.69 0.00
CA LEU A 395 22.47 -9.49 -0.61
C LEU A 395 21.58 -8.24 -0.49
N GLY A 396 20.28 -8.44 -0.21
CA GLY A 396 19.33 -7.35 -0.09
C GLY A 396 17.90 -7.87 -0.14
N LYS A 397 17.01 -7.32 0.68
CA LYS A 397 15.60 -7.72 0.68
C LYS A 397 14.89 -7.19 -0.57
N GLY A 398 14.98 -5.89 -0.81
CA GLY A 398 14.44 -5.23 -1.99
C GLY A 398 15.49 -5.02 -3.08
N ILE A 399 15.02 -4.70 -4.30
CA ILE A 399 15.92 -4.34 -5.41
C ILE A 399 16.77 -3.10 -5.06
N ASP A 400 16.24 -2.17 -4.27
CA ASP A 400 16.99 -1.00 -3.81
C ASP A 400 18.13 -1.36 -2.87
N ASP A 401 17.93 -2.33 -1.98
CA ASP A 401 18.98 -2.83 -1.08
C ASP A 401 20.09 -3.55 -1.86
N LEU A 402 19.71 -4.39 -2.84
CA LEU A 402 20.64 -5.11 -3.71
C LEU A 402 21.55 -4.14 -4.48
N LEU A 403 20.95 -3.16 -5.13
CA LEU A 403 21.67 -2.18 -5.96
C LEU A 403 22.58 -1.29 -5.10
N ARG A 404 22.16 -0.90 -3.88
CA ARG A 404 23.03 -0.17 -2.94
C ARG A 404 24.26 -0.98 -2.53
N ALA A 405 24.12 -2.30 -2.45
CA ALA A 405 25.22 -3.20 -2.16
C ALA A 405 26.11 -3.47 -3.40
N ASN A 406 25.89 -2.73 -4.51
CA ASN A 406 26.59 -2.85 -5.79
C ASN A 406 26.45 -4.23 -6.46
N TYR A 407 25.34 -4.91 -6.20
CA TYR A 407 24.97 -6.13 -6.91
C TYR A 407 23.89 -5.85 -7.94
N VAL A 408 23.83 -6.69 -8.97
CA VAL A 408 22.78 -6.67 -9.98
C VAL A 408 22.03 -8.00 -9.94
N PRO A 409 20.70 -7.99 -10.20
CA PRO A 409 19.93 -9.22 -10.18
C PRO A 409 20.18 -10.03 -11.45
N GLN A 410 19.99 -11.35 -11.34
CA GLN A 410 19.88 -12.22 -12.50
C GLN A 410 18.50 -12.06 -13.13
N VAL A 411 18.43 -11.80 -14.43
CA VAL A 411 17.16 -11.65 -15.17
C VAL A 411 16.91 -12.91 -15.99
N SER A 412 15.72 -13.49 -15.84
CA SER A 412 15.29 -14.70 -16.56
C SER A 412 13.97 -14.45 -17.27
N SER A 413 13.86 -14.84 -18.55
CA SER A 413 12.63 -14.67 -19.33
C SER A 413 11.50 -15.58 -18.80
N LEU A 414 10.31 -14.99 -18.65
CA LEU A 414 9.05 -15.67 -18.35
C LEU A 414 8.17 -15.78 -19.62
N LEU A 415 8.22 -14.76 -20.46
CA LEU A 415 7.53 -14.65 -21.74
C LEU A 415 8.48 -14.00 -22.74
N SER A 416 8.65 -14.62 -23.91
CA SER A 416 9.55 -14.18 -24.96
C SER A 416 8.82 -13.56 -26.13
#